data_AF-A0A957TAE9-F1
#
_entry.id   AF-A0A957TAE9-F1
#
_cell.length_a   1.000
_cell.length_b   1.000
_cell.length_c   1.000
_cell.angle_alpha   90.00
_cell.angle_beta   90.00
_cell.angle_gamma   90.00
#
_symmetry.space_group_name_H-M   'P 1'
#
loop_
_entity.id
_entity.type
_entity.pdbx_description
1 polymer ?
#
loop_
_entity_poly.entity_id
_entity_poly.type
_entity_poly.pdbx_seq_one_letter_code
_entity_poly.pdbx_strand_id
1 'polypeptide(L)'
;MRLASSMDAIRKQITVPLFIHAAILVLGGSLLVTLLLLPLPIGQVQLEAGDVASQNIVAPRRIVYESATLTQQARERAAQAVPDYYDPPQSRIRRQQVSRSHEVLALITGLRQDTSLTEDQRLDALLAIEDLKLTSTAAQQILDLTDVDWASVVSEVPLVLDQVMREDIKEGTLSLARRRISVLVSPELNDEASTVVGELARVLVRPNSFLNPERTEELRQQAWDSVPVQTQTLEQGEIILRAGDIASAEDVEALDHLGLNQVEWSLWRLFQVSLFSASTIILLIGAIYRLNPKVLQCRRHSGLLLLLGASGLVLARLMIVPHDWLPYLFPLAAVTMLAALLLDLQVAVMLSLSFALFVAYLSSGNVPLIFYTT
;
A
#
# COMPACT_ATOMS: atom_id res chain seq x y z
N MET A 1 -63.39 -50.74 -5.10
CA MET A 1 -62.10 -50.57 -4.37
C MET A 1 -60.85 -51.00 -5.17
N ARG A 2 -60.89 -52.02 -6.06
CA ARG A 2 -59.72 -52.42 -6.89
C ARG A 2 -59.34 -51.47 -8.05
N LEU A 3 -60.25 -50.62 -8.53
CA LEU A 3 -59.94 -49.66 -9.60
C LEU A 3 -59.14 -48.43 -9.10
N ALA A 4 -59.39 -47.97 -7.88
CA ALA A 4 -58.65 -46.85 -7.29
C ALA A 4 -57.17 -47.21 -7.02
N SER A 5 -56.90 -48.44 -6.52
CA SER A 5 -55.51 -48.90 -6.31
C SER A 5 -54.74 -49.13 -7.61
N SER A 6 -55.43 -49.46 -8.70
CA SER A 6 -54.83 -49.61 -10.04
C SER A 6 -54.46 -48.26 -10.65
N MET A 7 -55.32 -47.23 -10.49
CA MET A 7 -55.04 -45.89 -11.00
C MET A 7 -53.91 -45.19 -10.24
N ASP A 8 -53.82 -45.38 -8.92
CA ASP A 8 -52.71 -44.87 -8.12
C ASP A 8 -51.39 -45.57 -8.44
N ALA A 9 -51.40 -46.88 -8.71
CA ALA A 9 -50.22 -47.62 -9.14
C ALA A 9 -49.71 -47.16 -10.52
N ILE A 10 -50.62 -46.94 -11.48
CA ILE A 10 -50.28 -46.44 -12.84
C ILE A 10 -49.77 -44.99 -12.79
N ARG A 11 -50.39 -44.14 -11.96
CA ARG A 11 -49.92 -42.75 -11.74
C ARG A 11 -48.53 -42.74 -11.11
N LYS A 12 -48.26 -43.62 -10.13
CA LYS A 12 -46.95 -43.76 -9.47
C LYS A 12 -45.88 -44.37 -10.39
N GLN A 13 -46.28 -45.23 -11.33
CA GLN A 13 -45.38 -45.86 -12.31
C GLN A 13 -44.94 -44.92 -13.43
N ILE A 14 -45.72 -43.86 -13.73
CA ILE A 14 -45.39 -42.83 -14.72
C ILE A 14 -44.68 -41.62 -14.09
N THR A 15 -44.96 -41.27 -12.83
CA THR A 15 -44.35 -40.10 -12.17
C THR A 15 -42.90 -40.31 -11.74
N VAL A 16 -42.52 -41.51 -11.31
CA VAL A 16 -41.14 -41.85 -10.93
C VAL A 16 -40.13 -41.73 -12.10
N PRO A 17 -40.38 -42.28 -13.30
CA PRO A 17 -39.44 -42.13 -14.41
C PRO A 17 -39.35 -40.68 -14.92
N LEU A 18 -40.44 -39.91 -14.84
CA LEU A 18 -40.44 -38.49 -15.19
C LEU A 18 -39.61 -37.66 -14.21
N PHE A 19 -39.71 -37.94 -12.92
CA PHE A 19 -38.90 -37.27 -11.89
C PHE A 19 -37.41 -37.57 -12.06
N ILE A 20 -37.05 -38.83 -12.33
CA ILE A 20 -35.66 -39.23 -12.61
C ILE A 20 -35.14 -38.53 -13.87
N HIS A 21 -35.93 -38.49 -14.95
CA HIS A 21 -35.55 -37.79 -16.19
C HIS A 21 -35.36 -36.28 -15.97
N ALA A 22 -36.28 -35.64 -15.24
CA ALA A 22 -36.16 -34.23 -14.88
C ALA A 22 -34.92 -33.96 -14.00
N ALA A 23 -34.61 -34.84 -13.03
CA ALA A 23 -33.42 -34.72 -12.20
C ALA A 23 -32.12 -34.85 -13.03
N ILE A 24 -32.09 -35.76 -14.01
CA ILE A 24 -30.96 -35.88 -14.95
C ILE A 24 -30.80 -34.61 -15.79
N LEU A 25 -31.91 -34.03 -16.29
CA LEU A 25 -31.88 -32.77 -17.03
C LEU A 25 -31.38 -31.61 -16.17
N VAL A 26 -31.81 -31.52 -14.90
CA VAL A 26 -31.34 -30.50 -13.96
C VAL A 26 -29.84 -30.65 -13.70
N LEU A 27 -29.38 -31.85 -13.33
CA LEU A 27 -27.98 -32.09 -12.99
C LEU A 27 -27.06 -31.91 -14.21
N GLY A 28 -27.41 -32.51 -15.35
CA GLY A 28 -26.62 -32.40 -16.58
C GLY A 28 -26.64 -30.98 -17.15
N GLY A 29 -27.80 -30.32 -17.15
CA GLY A 29 -27.95 -28.94 -17.61
C GLY A 29 -27.18 -27.95 -16.72
N SER A 30 -27.31 -28.07 -15.40
CA SER A 30 -26.56 -27.27 -14.42
C SER A 30 -25.05 -27.45 -14.59
N LEU A 31 -24.57 -28.69 -14.70
CA LEU A 31 -23.15 -28.97 -14.89
C LEU A 31 -22.63 -28.33 -16.19
N LEU A 32 -23.35 -28.50 -17.30
CA LEU A 32 -23.00 -27.92 -18.58
C LEU A 32 -22.94 -26.38 -18.52
N VAL A 33 -23.98 -25.75 -17.96
CA VAL A 33 -24.03 -24.29 -17.80
C VAL A 33 -22.91 -23.81 -16.90
N THR A 34 -22.65 -24.48 -15.78
CA THR A 34 -21.56 -24.13 -14.86
C THR A 34 -20.20 -24.18 -15.56
N LEU A 35 -19.95 -25.24 -16.34
CA LEU A 35 -18.73 -25.40 -17.12
C LEU A 35 -18.58 -24.28 -18.17
N LEU A 36 -19.67 -23.88 -18.83
CA LEU A 36 -19.66 -22.82 -19.83
C LEU A 36 -19.51 -21.41 -19.22
N LEU A 37 -20.04 -21.18 -18.01
CA LEU A 37 -19.95 -19.91 -17.31
C LEU A 37 -18.62 -19.71 -16.58
N LEU A 38 -17.86 -20.78 -16.33
CA LEU A 38 -16.52 -20.68 -15.74
C LEU A 38 -15.58 -19.88 -16.68
N PRO A 39 -14.80 -18.92 -16.15
CA PRO A 39 -13.76 -18.24 -16.93
C PRO A 39 -12.75 -19.28 -17.43
N LEU A 40 -12.52 -19.33 -18.74
CA LEU A 40 -11.45 -20.15 -19.30
C LEU A 40 -10.13 -19.39 -19.15
N PRO A 41 -9.06 -20.04 -18.64
CA PRO A 41 -7.76 -19.43 -18.40
C PRO A 41 -6.97 -19.22 -19.71
N ILE A 42 -7.55 -18.55 -20.70
CA ILE A 42 -6.91 -18.34 -22.00
C ILE A 42 -6.08 -17.07 -21.94
N GLY A 43 -4.74 -17.22 -21.91
CA GLY A 43 -3.79 -16.11 -21.99
C GLY A 43 -3.56 -15.34 -20.67
N GLN A 44 -4.09 -15.82 -19.55
CA GLN A 44 -3.86 -15.24 -18.23
C GLN A 44 -2.74 -15.99 -17.51
N VAL A 45 -1.88 -15.28 -16.79
CA VAL A 45 -0.77 -15.83 -15.98
C VAL A 45 -1.14 -15.66 -14.50
N GLN A 46 -0.66 -16.53 -13.62
CA GLN A 46 -0.77 -16.32 -12.18
C GLN A 46 0.63 -15.98 -11.69
N LEU A 47 0.86 -14.71 -11.34
CA LEU A 47 2.15 -14.25 -10.85
C LEU A 47 1.95 -13.45 -9.56
N GLU A 48 2.72 -13.80 -8.55
CA GLU A 48 2.91 -13.01 -7.34
C GLU A 48 4.22 -12.22 -7.42
N ALA A 49 4.33 -11.17 -6.63
CA ALA A 49 5.56 -10.38 -6.57
C ALA A 49 6.70 -11.28 -6.06
N GLY A 50 7.78 -11.40 -6.83
CA GLY A 50 8.89 -12.31 -6.58
C GLY A 50 8.90 -13.58 -7.44
N ASP A 51 7.82 -13.88 -8.17
CA ASP A 51 7.79 -14.99 -9.11
C ASP A 51 8.57 -14.66 -10.39
N VAL A 52 9.07 -15.70 -11.08
CA VAL A 52 9.78 -15.55 -12.35
C VAL A 52 8.82 -15.74 -13.51
N ALA A 53 8.81 -14.79 -14.45
CA ALA A 53 8.00 -14.90 -15.66
C ALA A 53 8.49 -16.05 -16.54
N SER A 54 7.60 -16.99 -16.88
CA SER A 54 7.93 -18.10 -17.79
C SER A 54 7.92 -17.70 -19.27
N GLN A 55 7.26 -16.59 -19.60
CA GLN A 55 7.08 -16.09 -20.97
C GLN A 55 7.01 -14.56 -20.97
N ASN A 56 7.19 -13.96 -22.15
CA ASN A 56 6.97 -12.52 -22.32
C ASN A 56 5.48 -12.20 -22.17
N ILE A 57 5.16 -11.23 -21.31
CA ILE A 57 3.81 -10.71 -21.11
C ILE A 57 3.75 -9.29 -21.66
N VAL A 58 2.78 -9.05 -22.53
CA VAL A 58 2.65 -7.82 -23.31
C VAL A 58 1.27 -7.22 -23.07
N ALA A 59 1.18 -5.91 -22.97
CA ALA A 59 -0.07 -5.19 -22.80
C ALA A 59 -0.98 -5.34 -24.03
N PRO A 60 -2.18 -5.95 -23.91
CA PRO A 60 -3.08 -6.18 -25.04
C PRO A 60 -3.76 -4.91 -25.54
N ARG A 61 -3.81 -3.88 -24.68
CA ARG A 61 -4.46 -2.59 -24.95
C ARG A 61 -3.79 -1.50 -24.13
N ARG A 62 -3.95 -0.26 -24.59
CA ARG A 62 -3.54 0.93 -23.83
C ARG A 62 -4.42 1.10 -22.60
N ILE A 63 -3.83 1.32 -21.43
CA ILE A 63 -4.54 1.72 -20.21
C ILE A 63 -3.82 2.86 -19.50
N VAL A 64 -4.60 3.66 -18.77
CA VAL A 64 -4.09 4.63 -17.81
C VAL A 64 -4.80 4.33 -16.50
N TYR A 65 -4.04 4.11 -15.42
CA TYR A 65 -4.59 3.80 -14.12
C TYR A 65 -3.81 4.50 -13.00
N GLU A 66 -4.47 4.65 -11.86
CA GLU A 66 -3.86 5.12 -10.62
C GLU A 66 -3.11 3.95 -9.97
N SER A 67 -1.79 4.06 -9.84
CA SER A 67 -0.95 3.03 -9.26
C SER A 67 -0.85 3.22 -7.75
N ALA A 68 -1.38 2.27 -6.99
CA ALA A 68 -1.28 2.29 -5.53
C ALA A 68 0.17 2.02 -5.10
N THR A 69 0.88 1.15 -5.83
CA THR A 69 2.27 0.78 -5.54
C THR A 69 3.22 1.96 -5.76
N LEU A 70 3.14 2.65 -6.92
CA LEU A 70 3.95 3.84 -7.17
C LEU A 70 3.60 4.98 -6.22
N THR A 71 2.31 5.15 -5.89
CA THR A 71 1.89 6.17 -4.91
C THR A 71 2.47 5.89 -3.53
N GLN A 72 2.43 4.63 -3.07
CA GLN A 72 2.98 4.22 -1.80
C GLN A 72 4.50 4.42 -1.76
N GLN A 73 5.23 3.99 -2.79
CA GLN A 73 6.67 4.23 -2.86
C GLN A 73 7.02 5.72 -2.89
N ALA A 74 6.25 6.54 -3.62
CA ALA A 74 6.45 7.98 -3.66
C ALA A 74 6.24 8.63 -2.29
N ARG A 75 5.22 8.17 -1.56
CA ARG A 75 4.95 8.56 -0.16
C ARG A 75 6.08 8.21 0.79
N GLU A 76 6.59 6.97 0.70
CA GLU A 76 7.72 6.51 1.51
C GLU A 76 8.99 7.33 1.21
N ARG A 77 9.29 7.56 -0.06
CA ARG A 77 10.41 8.41 -0.47
C ARG A 77 10.25 9.85 0.02
N ALA A 78 9.06 10.42 -0.05
CA ALA A 78 8.79 11.76 0.45
C ALA A 78 8.99 11.87 1.97
N ALA A 79 8.48 10.91 2.74
CA ALA A 79 8.68 10.87 4.19
C ALA A 79 10.15 10.68 4.57
N GLN A 80 10.89 9.79 3.89
CA GLN A 80 12.31 9.57 4.15
C GLN A 80 13.19 10.77 3.76
N ALA A 81 12.77 11.57 2.79
CA ALA A 81 13.49 12.76 2.37
C ALA A 81 13.38 13.92 3.40
N VAL A 82 12.43 13.85 4.35
CA VAL A 82 12.28 14.87 5.38
C VAL A 82 13.45 14.75 6.38
N PRO A 83 14.29 15.81 6.51
CA PRO A 83 15.37 15.81 7.47
C PRO A 83 14.83 15.89 8.90
N ASP A 84 15.61 15.38 9.85
CA ASP A 84 15.30 15.46 11.27
C ASP A 84 15.15 16.93 11.73
N TYR A 85 14.06 17.21 12.44
CA TYR A 85 13.76 18.54 12.96
C TYR A 85 14.36 18.71 14.36
N TYR A 86 15.07 19.82 14.56
CA TYR A 86 15.66 20.19 15.84
C TYR A 86 14.97 21.41 16.42
N ASP A 87 14.73 21.40 17.73
CA ASP A 87 14.17 22.54 18.42
C ASP A 87 15.11 23.75 18.37
N PRO A 88 14.56 24.98 18.34
CA PRO A 88 15.35 26.19 18.48
C PRO A 88 16.25 26.18 19.73
N PRO A 89 17.35 26.97 19.75
CA PRO A 89 18.29 27.01 20.86
C PRO A 89 17.59 27.28 22.20
N GLN A 90 17.71 26.33 23.13
CA GLN A 90 17.10 26.44 24.44
C GLN A 90 17.83 27.48 25.29
N SER A 91 17.21 28.67 25.43
CA SER A 91 17.77 29.80 26.20
C SER A 91 18.07 29.46 27.66
N ARG A 92 17.40 28.45 28.25
CA ARG A 92 17.67 27.98 29.61
C ARG A 92 19.08 27.41 29.76
N ILE A 93 19.54 26.62 28.79
CA ILE A 93 20.86 25.98 28.82
C ILE A 93 21.95 27.05 28.70
N ARG A 94 21.79 27.99 27.78
CA ARG A 94 22.69 29.15 27.66
C ARG A 94 22.84 29.88 29.00
N ARG A 95 21.72 30.29 29.62
CA ARG A 95 21.75 30.97 30.93
C ARG A 95 22.43 30.15 32.01
N GLN A 96 22.19 28.83 32.04
CA GLN A 96 22.83 27.93 33.00
C GLN A 96 24.35 27.85 32.78
N GLN A 97 24.82 27.75 31.53
CA GLN A 97 26.27 27.70 31.24
C GLN A 97 26.96 29.04 31.52
N VAL A 98 26.30 30.17 31.25
CA VAL A 98 26.82 31.50 31.63
C VAL A 98 26.93 31.62 33.15
N SER A 99 25.91 31.23 33.91
CA SER A 99 26.00 31.19 35.39
C SER A 99 27.13 30.27 35.87
N ARG A 100 27.25 29.08 35.28
CA ARG A 100 28.32 28.13 35.60
C ARG A 100 29.70 28.72 35.31
N SER A 101 29.85 29.49 34.23
CA SER A 101 31.11 30.15 33.91
C SER A 101 31.54 31.11 35.02
N HIS A 102 30.61 31.91 35.57
CA HIS A 102 30.90 32.80 36.69
C HIS A 102 31.31 32.03 37.95
N GLU A 103 30.62 30.94 38.30
CA GLU A 103 30.95 30.09 39.44
C GLU A 103 32.37 29.50 39.32
N VAL A 104 32.69 28.99 38.13
CA VAL A 104 33.99 28.39 37.84
C VAL A 104 35.11 29.44 37.89
N LEU A 105 34.90 30.60 37.28
CA LEU A 105 35.87 31.69 37.30
C LEU A 105 36.09 32.24 38.71
N ALA A 106 35.04 32.30 39.53
CA ALA A 106 35.16 32.69 40.94
C ALA A 106 35.98 31.68 41.75
N LEU A 107 35.78 30.38 41.51
CA LEU A 107 36.58 29.32 42.13
C LEU A 107 38.05 29.41 41.73
N ILE A 108 38.34 29.57 40.44
CA ILE A 108 39.72 29.75 39.95
C ILE A 108 40.35 31.01 40.57
N THR A 109 39.60 32.11 40.64
CA THR A 109 40.07 33.36 41.27
C THR A 109 40.42 33.13 42.74
N GLY A 110 39.59 32.40 43.48
CA GLY A 110 39.87 32.04 44.87
C GLY A 110 41.16 31.23 45.02
N LEU A 111 41.37 30.21 44.16
CA LEU A 111 42.59 29.41 44.18
C LEU A 111 43.84 30.21 43.83
N ARG A 112 43.75 31.16 42.90
CA ARG A 112 44.86 32.05 42.54
C ARG A 112 45.29 32.95 43.69
N GLN A 113 44.32 33.47 44.44
CA GLN A 113 44.54 34.41 45.54
C GLN A 113 44.84 33.72 46.88
N ASP A 114 44.78 32.38 46.93
CA ASP A 114 45.05 31.63 48.14
C ASP A 114 46.55 31.59 48.46
N THR A 115 46.95 32.48 49.37
CA THR A 115 48.32 32.57 49.88
C THR A 115 48.73 31.39 50.76
N SER A 116 47.79 30.53 51.17
CA SER A 116 48.08 29.34 51.98
C SER A 116 48.60 28.16 51.17
N LEU A 117 48.40 28.17 49.84
CA LEU A 117 48.83 27.12 48.92
C LEU A 117 50.16 27.46 48.26
N THR A 118 51.03 26.46 48.09
CA THR A 118 52.20 26.55 47.20
C THR A 118 51.77 26.56 45.73
N GLU A 119 52.65 26.98 44.82
CA GLU A 119 52.34 27.03 43.39
C GLU A 119 51.94 25.64 42.84
N ASP A 120 52.70 24.59 43.21
CA ASP A 120 52.38 23.20 42.86
C ASP A 120 51.01 22.77 43.39
N GLN A 121 50.65 23.16 44.62
CA GLN A 121 49.35 22.84 45.21
C GLN A 121 48.19 23.58 44.52
N ARG A 122 48.41 24.82 44.06
CA ARG A 122 47.41 25.55 43.26
C ARG A 122 47.20 24.89 41.91
N LEU A 123 48.27 24.43 41.27
CA LEU A 123 48.20 23.71 40.00
C LEU A 123 47.42 22.40 40.16
N ASP A 124 47.73 21.60 41.17
CA ASP A 124 46.99 20.37 41.48
C ASP A 124 45.50 20.65 41.78
N ALA A 125 45.19 21.73 42.50
CA ALA A 125 43.82 22.13 42.79
C ALA A 125 43.04 22.54 41.53
N LEU A 126 43.67 23.24 40.58
CA LEU A 126 43.06 23.59 39.29
C LEU A 126 42.81 22.35 38.43
N LEU A 127 43.74 21.41 38.40
CA LEU A 127 43.60 20.15 37.67
C LEU A 127 42.52 19.25 38.27
N ALA A 128 42.24 19.38 39.57
CA ALA A 128 41.18 18.65 40.25
C ALA A 128 39.75 19.13 39.91
N ILE A 129 39.59 20.24 39.17
CA ILE A 129 38.28 20.72 38.71
C ILE A 129 37.78 19.81 37.58
N GLU A 130 37.04 18.75 37.94
CA GLU A 130 36.55 17.73 37.00
C GLU A 130 35.77 18.30 35.80
N ASP A 131 35.01 19.38 36.03
CA ASP A 131 34.20 20.03 35.01
C ASP A 131 35.00 20.64 33.86
N LEU A 132 36.24 21.05 34.13
CA LEU A 132 37.09 21.77 33.19
C LEU A 132 38.07 20.88 32.43
N LYS A 133 38.43 19.73 32.99
CA LYS A 133 39.44 18.81 32.40
C LYS A 133 40.66 19.56 31.86
N LEU A 134 41.18 20.50 32.66
CA LEU A 134 42.29 21.36 32.26
C LEU A 134 43.53 20.51 31.98
N THR A 135 44.29 20.92 30.96
CA THR A 135 45.64 20.41 30.76
C THR A 135 46.60 21.10 31.74
N SER A 136 47.70 20.43 32.11
CA SER A 136 48.75 21.04 32.95
C SER A 136 49.27 22.34 32.35
N THR A 137 49.40 22.42 31.02
CA THR A 137 49.77 23.66 30.32
C THR A 137 48.75 24.77 30.49
N ALA A 138 47.45 24.48 30.38
CA ALA A 138 46.40 25.48 30.56
C ALA A 138 46.29 25.95 32.02
N ALA A 139 46.46 25.04 32.99
CA ALA A 139 46.48 25.39 34.41
C ALA A 139 47.65 26.32 34.76
N GLN A 140 48.85 26.05 34.23
CA GLN A 140 50.02 26.93 34.40
C GLN A 140 49.79 28.28 33.74
N GLN A 141 49.30 28.31 32.49
CA GLN A 141 48.98 29.57 31.79
C GLN A 141 47.96 30.41 32.56
N ILE A 142 46.98 29.77 33.21
CA ILE A 142 46.09 30.48 34.12
C ILE A 142 46.93 31.11 35.24
N LEU A 143 47.68 30.34 36.02
CA LEU A 143 48.46 30.86 37.16
C LEU A 143 49.45 31.98 36.79
N ASP A 144 50.05 31.92 35.60
CA ASP A 144 51.07 32.87 35.12
C ASP A 144 50.50 34.24 34.71
N LEU A 145 49.18 34.36 34.46
CA LEU A 145 48.55 35.64 34.10
C LEU A 145 48.69 36.68 35.21
N THR A 146 48.78 37.96 34.85
CA THR A 146 48.66 39.04 35.83
C THR A 146 47.24 39.17 36.36
N ASP A 147 47.04 39.81 37.52
CA ASP A 147 45.68 40.05 38.05
C ASP A 147 44.81 40.89 37.11
N VAL A 148 45.43 41.81 36.35
CA VAL A 148 44.74 42.64 35.35
C VAL A 148 44.27 41.82 34.16
N ASP A 149 45.14 40.95 33.65
CA ASP A 149 44.79 40.08 32.52
C ASP A 149 43.75 39.04 32.95
N TRP A 150 43.89 38.49 34.16
CA TRP A 150 42.90 37.57 34.73
C TRP A 150 41.53 38.23 34.90
N ALA A 151 41.48 39.48 35.39
CA ALA A 151 40.21 40.22 35.46
C ALA A 151 39.55 40.38 34.08
N SER A 152 40.35 40.56 33.03
CA SER A 152 39.87 40.61 31.65
C SER A 152 39.29 39.26 31.21
N VAL A 153 39.98 38.14 31.49
CA VAL A 153 39.47 36.77 31.27
C VAL A 153 38.13 36.54 31.97
N VAL A 154 38.01 36.95 33.24
CA VAL A 154 36.80 36.79 34.06
C VAL A 154 35.61 37.53 33.45
N SER A 155 35.84 38.69 32.82
CA SER A 155 34.81 39.46 32.14
C SER A 155 34.45 38.92 30.76
N GLU A 156 35.42 38.37 30.02
CA GLU A 156 35.26 37.99 28.62
C GLU A 156 34.63 36.61 28.44
N VAL A 157 35.03 35.61 29.23
CA VAL A 157 34.54 34.22 29.09
C VAL A 157 33.00 34.12 29.08
N PRO A 158 32.25 34.77 30.00
CA PRO A 158 30.79 34.73 29.98
C PRO A 158 30.18 35.38 28.73
N LEU A 159 30.80 36.43 28.18
CA LEU A 159 30.34 37.14 26.98
C LEU A 159 30.48 36.27 25.74
N VAL A 160 31.67 35.69 25.55
CA VAL A 160 31.95 34.77 24.45
C VAL A 160 31.03 33.54 24.53
N LEU A 161 30.82 33.02 25.73
CA LEU A 161 29.94 31.88 25.96
C LEU A 161 28.46 32.22 25.67
N ASP A 162 27.96 33.39 26.09
CA ASP A 162 26.61 33.83 25.72
C ASP A 162 26.47 34.00 24.20
N GLN A 163 27.48 34.58 23.53
CA GLN A 163 27.44 34.81 22.09
C GLN A 163 27.43 33.50 21.30
N VAL A 164 28.33 32.55 21.61
CA VAL A 164 28.38 31.27 20.87
C VAL A 164 27.12 30.44 21.11
N MET A 165 26.58 30.45 22.34
CA MET A 165 25.41 29.67 22.71
C MET A 165 24.06 30.32 22.35
N ARG A 166 24.06 31.45 21.63
CA ARG A 166 22.86 31.98 20.95
C ARG A 166 22.54 31.22 19.68
N GLU A 167 23.54 30.61 19.05
CA GLU A 167 23.39 29.79 17.86
C GLU A 167 22.90 28.38 18.22
N ASP A 168 22.45 27.63 17.21
CA ASP A 168 22.06 26.24 17.37
C ASP A 168 23.28 25.32 17.45
N ILE A 169 23.46 24.73 18.63
CA ILE A 169 24.53 23.80 18.91
C ILE A 169 23.90 22.42 19.14
N LYS A 170 24.01 21.58 18.12
CA LYS A 170 23.64 20.16 18.16
C LYS A 170 24.84 19.33 18.64
N GLU A 171 24.59 18.11 19.11
CA GLU A 171 25.64 17.17 19.54
C GLU A 171 26.71 16.98 18.45
N GLY A 172 26.28 16.71 17.20
CA GLY A 172 27.19 16.51 16.06
C GLY A 172 27.96 17.76 15.63
N THR A 173 27.48 18.96 15.96
CA THR A 173 28.09 20.24 15.59
C THR A 173 28.84 20.91 16.75
N LEU A 174 28.93 20.26 17.91
CA LEU A 174 29.58 20.82 19.11
C LEU A 174 31.04 21.22 18.86
N SER A 175 31.77 20.43 18.05
CA SER A 175 33.15 20.74 17.68
C SER A 175 33.28 22.00 16.81
N LEU A 176 32.30 22.27 15.95
CA LEU A 176 32.25 23.50 15.13
C LEU A 176 32.00 24.73 16.02
N ALA A 177 31.06 24.62 16.96
CA ALA A 177 30.79 25.69 17.93
C ALA A 177 32.04 26.00 18.77
N ARG A 178 32.77 24.98 19.24
CA ARG A 178 34.03 25.16 19.98
C ARG A 178 35.13 25.83 19.15
N ARG A 179 35.23 25.54 17.85
CA ARG A 179 36.19 26.21 16.96
C ARG A 179 35.86 27.69 16.75
N ARG A 180 34.57 28.04 16.69
CA ARG A 180 34.12 29.43 16.51
C ARG A 180 34.53 30.36 17.65
N ILE A 181 34.72 29.83 18.86
CA ILE A 181 35.12 30.61 20.04
C ILE A 181 36.34 31.47 19.76
N SER A 182 37.37 30.95 19.10
CA SER A 182 38.60 31.71 18.80
C SER A 182 38.38 32.94 17.93
N VAL A 183 37.27 32.99 17.19
CA VAL A 183 36.88 34.15 16.37
C VAL A 183 36.05 35.15 17.18
N LEU A 184 35.45 34.71 18.28
CA LEU A 184 34.60 35.52 19.15
C LEU A 184 35.35 36.18 20.31
N VAL A 185 36.56 35.71 20.63
CA VAL A 185 37.41 36.33 21.67
C VAL A 185 37.81 37.74 21.23
N SER A 186 37.69 38.72 22.12
CA SER A 186 38.09 40.10 21.86
C SER A 186 39.54 40.21 21.40
N PRO A 187 39.83 40.94 20.29
CA PRO A 187 41.19 41.19 19.82
C PRO A 187 41.95 42.20 20.70
N GLU A 188 41.30 42.81 21.69
CA GLU A 188 41.90 43.77 22.62
C GLU A 188 42.67 43.06 23.76
N LEU A 189 42.43 41.76 23.96
CA LEU A 189 43.14 40.94 24.93
C LEU A 189 44.57 40.62 24.44
N ASN A 190 45.49 40.44 25.38
CA ASN A 190 46.81 39.89 25.05
C ASN A 190 46.71 38.41 24.64
N ASP A 191 47.78 37.89 24.03
CA ASP A 191 47.79 36.55 23.43
C ASP A 191 47.57 35.44 24.49
N GLU A 192 48.14 35.62 25.69
CA GLU A 192 48.01 34.68 26.80
C GLU A 192 46.57 34.65 27.34
N ALA A 193 45.95 35.81 27.61
CA ALA A 193 44.57 35.90 28.08
C ALA A 193 43.58 35.39 27.03
N SER A 194 43.80 35.72 25.76
CA SER A 194 42.97 35.24 24.64
C SER A 194 42.96 33.71 24.55
N THR A 195 44.14 33.09 24.74
CA THR A 195 44.29 31.64 24.78
C THR A 195 43.49 31.02 25.93
N VAL A 196 43.61 31.59 27.13
CA VAL A 196 42.89 31.12 28.33
C VAL A 196 41.38 31.29 28.18
N VAL A 197 40.90 32.42 27.64
CA VAL A 197 39.47 32.63 27.34
C VAL A 197 38.97 31.55 26.39
N GLY A 198 39.73 31.28 25.33
CA GLY A 198 39.40 30.26 24.34
C GLY A 198 39.24 28.87 24.95
N GLU A 199 40.21 28.44 25.77
CA GLU A 199 40.17 27.13 26.43
C GLU A 199 39.02 27.01 27.43
N LEU A 200 38.83 28.00 28.31
CA LEU A 200 37.76 27.97 29.30
C LEU A 200 36.37 28.00 28.66
N ALA A 201 36.15 28.87 27.67
CA ALA A 201 34.88 28.95 26.97
C ALA A 201 34.58 27.64 26.21
N ARG A 202 35.57 27.02 25.55
CA ARG A 202 35.39 25.76 24.80
C ARG A 202 34.88 24.62 25.66
N VAL A 203 35.39 24.53 26.89
CA VAL A 203 35.00 23.48 27.82
C VAL A 203 33.59 23.70 28.35
N LEU A 204 33.12 24.95 28.46
CA LEU A 204 31.79 25.27 28.99
C LEU A 204 30.67 25.21 27.93
N VAL A 205 30.99 25.18 26.63
CA VAL A 205 29.96 24.98 25.59
C VAL A 205 29.25 23.63 25.77
N ARG A 206 27.92 23.68 25.74
CA ARG A 206 27.04 22.51 25.73
C ARG A 206 26.05 22.59 24.57
N PRO A 207 25.59 21.45 24.05
CA PRO A 207 24.47 21.41 23.11
C PRO A 207 23.24 22.12 23.69
N ASN A 208 22.57 22.90 22.86
CA ASN A 208 21.38 23.67 23.23
C ASN A 208 20.20 23.43 22.27
N SER A 209 20.40 22.65 21.20
CA SER A 209 19.37 22.29 20.22
C SER A 209 19.30 20.76 20.13
N PHE A 210 18.09 20.22 20.35
CA PHE A 210 17.85 18.78 20.46
C PHE A 210 16.84 18.32 19.41
N LEU A 211 16.95 17.06 19.02
CA LEU A 211 16.03 16.41 18.11
C LEU A 211 14.62 16.44 18.71
N ASN A 212 13.66 16.90 17.92
CA ASN A 212 12.25 16.80 18.26
C ASN A 212 11.62 15.69 17.39
N PRO A 213 11.50 14.46 17.94
CA PRO A 213 10.99 13.33 17.17
C PRO A 213 9.52 13.52 16.79
N GLU A 214 8.72 14.16 17.64
CA GLU A 214 7.31 14.43 17.39
C GLU A 214 7.13 15.37 16.20
N ARG A 215 7.85 16.51 16.19
CA ARG A 215 7.82 17.43 15.04
C ARG A 215 8.40 16.83 13.77
N THR A 216 9.43 15.99 13.90
CA THR A 216 10.00 15.29 12.74
C THR A 216 8.95 14.36 12.12
N GLU A 217 8.23 13.60 12.95
CA GLU A 217 7.19 12.68 12.48
C GLU A 217 5.98 13.43 11.92
N GLU A 218 5.57 14.55 12.53
CA GLU A 218 4.54 15.44 11.97
C GLU A 218 4.90 15.91 10.56
N LEU A 219 6.16 16.33 10.34
CA LEU A 219 6.64 16.79 9.04
C LEU A 219 6.73 15.63 8.03
N ARG A 220 7.14 14.43 8.48
CA ARG A 220 7.13 13.21 7.65
C ARG A 220 5.72 12.85 7.20
N GLN A 221 4.75 12.90 8.11
CA GLN A 221 3.36 12.63 7.81
C GLN A 221 2.77 13.69 6.87
N GLN A 222 3.09 14.97 7.06
CA GLN A 222 2.67 16.02 6.12
C GLN A 222 3.26 15.81 4.73
N ALA A 223 4.54 15.42 4.63
CA ALA A 223 5.16 15.08 3.36
C ALA A 223 4.47 13.88 2.71
N TRP A 224 4.16 12.84 3.49
CA TRP A 224 3.39 11.67 3.06
C TRP A 224 2.03 12.05 2.47
N ASP A 225 1.25 12.83 3.20
CA ASP A 225 -0.11 13.21 2.80
C ASP A 225 -0.12 14.19 1.61
N SER A 226 0.96 14.94 1.42
CA SER A 226 1.12 15.86 0.28
C SER A 226 1.40 15.17 -1.06
N VAL A 227 1.74 13.88 -1.06
CA VAL A 227 2.06 13.15 -2.30
C VAL A 227 0.79 12.89 -3.11
N PRO A 228 0.70 13.42 -4.35
CA PRO A 228 -0.43 13.13 -5.22
C PRO A 228 -0.41 11.67 -5.69
N VAL A 229 -1.61 11.16 -5.99
CA VAL A 229 -1.76 9.83 -6.59
C VAL A 229 -0.96 9.75 -7.89
N GLN A 230 -0.13 8.73 -8.00
CA GLN A 230 0.69 8.47 -9.18
C GLN A 230 -0.13 7.72 -10.22
N THR A 231 -0.02 8.13 -11.47
CA THR A 231 -0.68 7.46 -12.59
C THR A 231 0.36 6.79 -13.47
N GLN A 232 0.05 5.58 -13.92
CA GLN A 232 0.87 4.82 -14.86
C GLN A 232 0.10 4.66 -16.16
N THR A 233 0.80 4.87 -17.27
CA THR A 233 0.27 4.64 -18.62
C THR A 233 1.02 3.46 -19.22
N LEU A 234 0.27 2.46 -19.69
CA LEU A 234 0.79 1.34 -20.44
C LEU A 234 0.25 1.42 -21.86
N GLU A 235 1.13 1.35 -22.85
CA GLU A 235 0.74 1.40 -24.26
C GLU A 235 0.47 0.00 -24.82
N GLN A 236 -0.38 -0.08 -25.85
CA GLN A 236 -0.64 -1.36 -26.50
C GLN A 236 0.64 -1.94 -27.13
N GLY A 237 0.92 -3.21 -26.86
CA GLY A 237 2.12 -3.88 -27.37
C GLY A 237 3.38 -3.65 -26.54
N GLU A 238 3.28 -2.89 -25.44
CA GLU A 238 4.37 -2.71 -24.49
C GLU A 238 4.63 -4.01 -23.70
N ILE A 239 5.90 -4.39 -23.57
CA ILE A 239 6.29 -5.56 -22.79
C ILE A 239 6.29 -5.18 -21.31
N ILE A 240 5.40 -5.79 -20.54
CA ILE A 240 5.30 -5.58 -19.08
C ILE A 240 6.38 -6.40 -18.39
N LEU A 241 6.49 -7.68 -18.75
CA LEU A 241 7.45 -8.60 -18.12
C LEU A 241 8.10 -9.48 -19.19
N ARG A 242 9.42 -9.62 -19.18
CA ARG A 242 10.12 -10.55 -20.08
C ARG A 242 10.26 -11.92 -19.43
N ALA A 243 10.33 -12.95 -20.26
CA ALA A 243 10.64 -14.30 -19.81
C ALA A 243 11.98 -14.32 -19.07
N GLY A 244 11.97 -14.83 -17.83
CA GLY A 244 13.12 -14.88 -16.93
C GLY A 244 13.24 -13.69 -15.97
N ASP A 245 12.46 -12.62 -16.15
CA ASP A 245 12.45 -11.50 -15.20
C ASP A 245 11.62 -11.87 -13.96
N ILE A 246 12.01 -11.30 -12.81
CA ILE A 246 11.28 -11.42 -11.55
C ILE A 246 10.17 -10.37 -11.53
N ALA A 247 8.93 -10.78 -11.31
CA ALA A 247 7.77 -9.90 -11.22
C ALA A 247 7.90 -8.96 -10.01
N SER A 248 7.96 -7.65 -10.25
CA SER A 248 7.86 -6.65 -9.20
C SER A 248 6.40 -6.44 -8.77
N ALA A 249 6.19 -5.77 -7.64
CA ALA A 249 4.83 -5.40 -7.21
C ALA A 249 4.11 -4.49 -8.22
N GLU A 250 4.86 -3.63 -8.91
CA GLU A 250 4.33 -2.77 -9.97
C GLU A 250 3.89 -3.58 -11.19
N ASP A 251 4.65 -4.62 -11.56
CA ASP A 251 4.30 -5.50 -12.68
C ASP A 251 3.02 -6.29 -12.37
N VAL A 252 2.90 -6.82 -11.15
CA VAL A 252 1.69 -7.55 -10.72
C VAL A 252 0.47 -6.63 -10.71
N GLU A 253 0.60 -5.40 -10.20
CA GLU A 253 -0.46 -4.39 -10.24
C GLU A 253 -0.87 -4.06 -11.69
N ALA A 254 0.10 -3.91 -12.59
CA ALA A 254 -0.15 -3.71 -14.02
C ALA A 254 -0.94 -4.89 -14.64
N LEU A 255 -0.55 -6.12 -14.32
CA LEU A 255 -1.23 -7.33 -14.79
C LEU A 255 -2.65 -7.44 -14.23
N ASP A 256 -2.89 -7.05 -12.98
CA ASP A 256 -4.21 -6.99 -12.35
C ASP A 256 -5.13 -5.99 -13.07
N HIS A 257 -4.65 -4.77 -13.33
CA HIS A 257 -5.42 -3.74 -14.05
C HIS A 257 -5.71 -4.11 -15.51
N LEU A 258 -4.84 -4.91 -16.14
CA LEU A 258 -5.07 -5.46 -17.47
C LEU A 258 -5.94 -6.73 -17.48
N GLY A 259 -6.24 -7.31 -16.32
CA GLY A 259 -6.98 -8.57 -16.19
C GLY A 259 -6.18 -9.79 -16.69
N LEU A 260 -4.86 -9.66 -16.76
CA LEU A 260 -3.92 -10.69 -17.18
C LEU A 260 -3.47 -11.59 -16.02
N ASN A 261 -3.56 -11.11 -14.78
CA ASN A 261 -3.30 -11.92 -13.61
C ASN A 261 -4.56 -12.72 -13.23
N GLN A 262 -4.47 -14.05 -13.21
CA GLN A 262 -5.62 -14.89 -12.87
C GLN A 262 -6.01 -14.73 -11.41
N VAL A 263 -7.30 -14.51 -11.17
CA VAL A 263 -7.90 -14.70 -9.86
C VAL A 263 -7.92 -16.19 -9.56
N GLU A 264 -7.31 -16.58 -8.44
CA GLU A 264 -7.33 -17.94 -7.90
C GLU A 264 -8.70 -18.63 -8.07
N TRP A 265 -8.67 -19.94 -8.33
CA TRP A 265 -9.86 -20.79 -8.35
C TRP A 265 -10.51 -20.80 -6.96
N SER A 266 -11.40 -19.84 -6.70
CA SER A 266 -12.15 -19.83 -5.45
C SER A 266 -13.28 -20.87 -5.55
N LEU A 267 -13.22 -21.89 -4.70
CA LEU A 267 -14.31 -22.84 -4.49
C LEU A 267 -15.64 -22.12 -4.21
N TRP A 268 -15.55 -20.94 -3.59
CA TRP A 268 -16.67 -20.05 -3.36
C TRP A 268 -17.33 -19.54 -4.66
N ARG A 269 -16.54 -19.08 -5.63
CA ARG A 269 -17.07 -18.67 -6.95
C ARG A 269 -17.68 -19.84 -7.68
N LEU A 270 -17.05 -21.02 -7.63
CA LEU A 270 -17.60 -22.24 -8.22
C LEU A 270 -18.95 -22.61 -7.59
N PHE A 271 -19.07 -22.49 -6.27
CA PHE A 271 -20.33 -22.69 -5.56
C PHE A 271 -21.41 -21.68 -5.99
N GLN A 272 -21.06 -20.38 -6.10
CA GLN A 272 -21.99 -19.34 -6.55
C GLN A 272 -22.49 -19.59 -7.99
N VAL A 273 -21.60 -19.89 -8.94
CA VAL A 273 -21.96 -20.19 -10.34
C VAL A 273 -22.83 -21.44 -10.41
N SER A 274 -22.46 -22.49 -9.67
CA SER A 274 -23.22 -23.75 -9.62
C SER A 274 -24.61 -23.57 -9.01
N LEU A 275 -24.74 -22.78 -7.95
CA LEU A 275 -26.02 -22.47 -7.34
C LEU A 275 -26.92 -21.65 -8.28
N PHE A 276 -26.35 -20.64 -8.95
CA PHE A 276 -27.07 -19.82 -9.93
C PHE A 276 -27.54 -20.65 -11.12
N SER A 277 -26.67 -21.50 -11.67
CA SER A 277 -27.00 -22.39 -12.79
C SER A 277 -28.08 -23.39 -12.39
N ALA A 278 -27.95 -24.03 -11.23
CA ALA A 278 -28.94 -24.97 -10.71
C ALA A 278 -30.29 -24.29 -10.48
N SER A 279 -30.32 -23.12 -9.83
CA SER A 279 -31.56 -22.36 -9.58
C SER A 279 -32.28 -22.00 -10.87
N THR A 280 -31.55 -21.48 -11.87
CA THR A 280 -32.12 -21.07 -13.16
C THR A 280 -32.67 -22.27 -13.93
N ILE A 281 -31.95 -23.39 -13.95
CA ILE A 281 -32.38 -24.63 -14.63
C ILE A 281 -33.56 -25.28 -13.90
N ILE A 282 -33.58 -25.26 -12.56
CA ILE A 282 -34.73 -25.74 -11.77
C ILE A 282 -35.97 -24.90 -12.04
N LEU A 283 -35.83 -23.57 -12.11
CA LEU A 283 -36.92 -22.66 -12.47
C LEU A 283 -37.44 -22.95 -13.89
N LEU A 284 -36.56 -23.10 -14.87
CA LEU A 284 -36.93 -23.43 -16.25
C LEU A 284 -37.68 -24.77 -16.32
N ILE A 285 -37.12 -25.83 -15.76
CA ILE A 285 -37.73 -27.17 -15.78
C ILE A 285 -39.03 -27.20 -14.97
N GLY A 286 -39.08 -26.50 -13.84
CA GLY A 286 -40.29 -26.37 -13.02
C GLY A 286 -41.41 -25.62 -13.73
N ALA A 287 -41.08 -24.55 -14.46
CA ALA A 287 -42.02 -23.79 -15.28
C ALA A 287 -42.55 -24.65 -16.44
N ILE A 288 -41.67 -25.38 -17.15
CA ILE A 288 -42.07 -26.30 -18.23
C ILE A 288 -42.94 -27.45 -17.66
N TYR A 289 -42.60 -27.99 -16.49
CA TYR A 289 -43.40 -29.04 -15.85
C TYR A 289 -44.82 -28.57 -15.52
N ARG A 290 -44.98 -27.32 -15.07
CA ARG A 290 -46.32 -26.76 -14.76
C ARG A 290 -47.13 -26.40 -15.99
N LEU A 291 -46.50 -25.83 -17.02
CA LEU A 291 -47.22 -25.24 -18.15
C LEU A 291 -47.31 -26.20 -19.35
N ASN A 292 -46.25 -26.98 -19.63
CA ASN A 292 -46.19 -27.91 -20.76
C ASN A 292 -45.42 -29.21 -20.42
N PRO A 293 -45.96 -30.10 -19.55
CA PRO A 293 -45.26 -31.31 -19.11
C PRO A 293 -44.95 -32.30 -20.25
N LYS A 294 -45.67 -32.21 -21.38
CA LYS A 294 -45.45 -33.06 -22.57
C LYS A 294 -44.03 -32.93 -23.14
N VAL A 295 -43.43 -31.74 -23.02
CA VAL A 295 -42.08 -31.45 -23.52
C VAL A 295 -41.03 -32.23 -22.73
N LEU A 296 -41.23 -32.39 -21.41
CA LEU A 296 -40.33 -33.16 -20.55
C LEU A 296 -40.57 -34.67 -20.63
N GLN A 297 -41.81 -35.10 -20.94
CA GLN A 297 -42.15 -36.52 -21.07
C GLN A 297 -41.63 -37.15 -22.37
N CYS A 298 -41.58 -36.36 -23.45
CA CYS A 298 -41.07 -36.84 -24.74
C CYS A 298 -39.55 -36.66 -24.84
N ARG A 299 -38.81 -37.79 -24.88
CA ARG A 299 -37.33 -37.79 -25.00
C ARG A 299 -36.80 -36.95 -26.17
N ARG A 300 -37.54 -36.88 -27.29
CA ARG A 300 -37.21 -36.05 -28.45
C ARG A 300 -37.30 -34.55 -28.13
N HIS A 301 -38.40 -34.10 -27.54
CA HIS A 301 -38.61 -32.69 -27.18
C HIS A 301 -37.65 -32.25 -26.07
N SER A 302 -37.39 -33.08 -25.05
CA SER A 302 -36.39 -32.77 -24.03
C SER A 302 -34.95 -32.73 -24.59
N GLY A 303 -34.65 -33.59 -25.59
CA GLY A 303 -33.36 -33.58 -26.28
C GLY A 303 -33.17 -32.32 -27.14
N LEU A 304 -34.22 -31.88 -27.85
CA LEU A 304 -34.23 -30.63 -28.60
C LEU A 304 -34.08 -29.40 -27.68
N LEU A 305 -34.74 -29.39 -26.52
CA LEU A 305 -34.57 -28.34 -25.51
C LEU A 305 -33.13 -28.24 -25.04
N LEU A 306 -32.50 -29.36 -24.69
CA LEU A 306 -31.08 -29.39 -24.32
C LEU A 306 -30.16 -28.91 -25.45
N LEU A 307 -30.42 -29.35 -26.68
CA LEU A 307 -29.61 -28.97 -27.84
C LEU A 307 -29.71 -27.46 -28.11
N LEU A 308 -30.91 -26.90 -28.13
CA LEU A 308 -31.14 -25.47 -28.35
C LEU A 308 -30.56 -24.62 -27.20
N GLY A 309 -30.76 -25.06 -25.95
CA GLY A 309 -30.18 -24.40 -24.78
C GLY A 309 -28.65 -24.42 -24.80
N ALA A 310 -28.04 -25.59 -25.06
CA ALA A 310 -26.59 -25.75 -25.12
C ALA A 310 -25.97 -24.96 -26.28
N SER A 311 -26.53 -25.05 -27.49
CA SER A 311 -26.03 -24.30 -28.66
C SER A 311 -26.14 -22.79 -28.45
N GLY A 312 -27.26 -22.30 -27.91
CA GLY A 312 -27.42 -20.90 -27.57
C GLY A 312 -26.41 -20.43 -26.53
N LEU A 313 -26.12 -21.23 -25.49
CA LEU A 313 -25.12 -20.90 -24.46
C LEU A 313 -23.70 -20.90 -25.02
N VAL A 314 -23.35 -21.85 -25.89
CA VAL A 314 -22.04 -21.88 -26.55
C VAL A 314 -21.87 -20.65 -27.44
N LEU A 315 -22.90 -20.29 -28.22
CA LEU A 315 -22.88 -19.07 -29.03
C LEU A 315 -22.77 -17.81 -28.15
N ALA A 316 -23.51 -17.75 -27.04
CA ALA A 316 -23.40 -16.66 -26.08
C ALA A 316 -21.97 -16.55 -25.54
N ARG A 317 -21.35 -17.68 -25.19
CA ARG A 317 -19.99 -17.71 -24.66
C ARG A 317 -18.94 -17.26 -25.68
N LEU A 318 -19.08 -17.65 -26.95
CA LEU A 318 -18.17 -17.29 -28.02
C LEU A 318 -18.29 -15.82 -28.45
N MET A 319 -19.49 -15.26 -28.38
CA MET A 319 -19.76 -13.90 -28.87
C MET A 319 -19.68 -12.84 -27.75
N ILE A 320 -19.94 -13.22 -26.50
CA ILE A 320 -19.80 -12.34 -25.31
C ILE A 320 -18.36 -12.47 -24.77
N VAL A 321 -17.41 -12.13 -25.63
CA VAL A 321 -15.99 -11.90 -25.30
C VAL A 321 -15.80 -10.37 -25.24
N PRO A 322 -14.85 -9.83 -24.44
CA PRO A 322 -14.51 -8.41 -24.46
C PRO A 322 -14.02 -7.97 -25.85
N HIS A 323 -14.97 -7.63 -26.71
CA HIS A 323 -14.79 -7.16 -28.08
C HIS A 323 -15.91 -6.16 -28.39
N ASP A 324 -15.60 -5.14 -29.16
CA ASP A 324 -16.44 -3.93 -29.23
C ASP A 324 -17.81 -4.15 -29.90
N TRP A 325 -17.95 -5.15 -30.78
CA TRP A 325 -19.19 -5.36 -31.56
C TRP A 325 -19.73 -6.81 -31.54
N LEU A 326 -18.91 -7.81 -31.24
CA LEU A 326 -19.32 -9.24 -31.25
C LEU A 326 -20.50 -9.56 -30.32
N PRO A 327 -20.60 -8.99 -29.10
CA PRO A 327 -21.73 -9.27 -28.20
C PRO A 327 -23.09 -8.85 -28.77
N TYR A 328 -23.14 -7.81 -29.61
CA TYR A 328 -24.38 -7.31 -30.23
C TYR A 328 -24.90 -8.22 -31.36
N LEU A 329 -24.07 -9.14 -31.85
CA LEU A 329 -24.43 -10.07 -32.92
C LEU A 329 -24.96 -11.41 -32.37
N PHE A 330 -25.09 -11.56 -31.05
CA PHE A 330 -25.60 -12.78 -30.43
C PHE A 330 -27.04 -13.09 -30.90
N PRO A 331 -27.28 -14.22 -31.58
CA PRO A 331 -28.57 -14.47 -32.23
C PRO A 331 -29.61 -15.05 -31.26
N LEU A 332 -29.89 -14.35 -30.15
CA LEU A 332 -30.85 -14.81 -29.13
C LEU A 332 -32.23 -15.05 -29.75
N ALA A 333 -32.69 -14.11 -30.57
CA ALA A 333 -33.97 -14.20 -31.28
C ALA A 333 -34.05 -15.47 -32.16
N ALA A 334 -32.96 -15.89 -32.80
CA ALA A 334 -32.97 -17.08 -33.63
C ALA A 334 -33.13 -18.35 -32.78
N VAL A 335 -32.44 -18.44 -31.64
CA VAL A 335 -32.53 -19.59 -30.72
C VAL A 335 -33.94 -19.69 -30.13
N THR A 336 -34.54 -18.56 -29.74
CA THR A 336 -35.89 -18.53 -29.15
C THR A 336 -36.97 -18.79 -30.20
N MET A 337 -36.84 -18.27 -31.42
CA MET A 337 -37.73 -18.58 -32.54
C MET A 337 -37.69 -20.08 -32.91
N LEU A 338 -36.50 -20.69 -32.95
CA LEU A 338 -36.37 -22.13 -33.18
C LEU A 338 -37.05 -22.93 -32.06
N ALA A 339 -36.93 -22.51 -30.80
CA ALA A 339 -37.64 -23.14 -29.69
C ALA A 339 -39.16 -23.03 -29.83
N ALA A 340 -39.68 -21.89 -30.31
CA ALA A 340 -41.12 -21.70 -30.51
C ALA A 340 -41.66 -22.61 -31.62
N LEU A 341 -40.88 -22.78 -32.69
CA LEU A 341 -41.26 -23.58 -33.85
C LEU A 341 -41.15 -25.10 -33.60
N LEU A 342 -40.09 -25.55 -32.91
CA LEU A 342 -39.79 -26.97 -32.73
C LEU A 342 -40.39 -27.58 -31.45
N LEU A 343 -40.71 -26.76 -30.45
CA LEU A 343 -41.22 -27.23 -29.15
C LEU A 343 -42.62 -26.67 -28.88
N ASP A 344 -42.69 -25.41 -28.47
CA ASP A 344 -43.93 -24.69 -28.14
C ASP A 344 -43.60 -23.22 -27.84
N LEU A 345 -44.57 -22.31 -28.06
CA LEU A 345 -44.42 -20.88 -27.78
C LEU A 345 -44.13 -20.60 -26.30
N GLN A 346 -44.79 -21.30 -25.36
CA GLN A 346 -44.59 -21.04 -23.93
C GLN A 346 -43.19 -21.48 -23.48
N VAL A 347 -42.65 -22.54 -24.06
CA VAL A 347 -41.27 -23.00 -23.79
C VAL A 347 -40.25 -22.00 -24.31
N ALA A 348 -40.49 -21.44 -25.49
CA ALA A 348 -39.62 -20.43 -26.08
C ALA A 348 -39.50 -19.17 -25.22
N VAL A 349 -40.61 -18.69 -24.65
CA VAL A 349 -40.63 -17.53 -23.75
C VAL A 349 -39.89 -17.82 -22.45
N MET A 350 -39.99 -19.04 -21.90
CA MET A 350 -39.22 -19.41 -20.71
C MET A 350 -37.73 -19.49 -21.02
N LEU A 351 -37.39 -20.07 -22.17
CA LEU A 351 -36.01 -20.20 -22.62
C LEU A 351 -35.37 -18.82 -22.84
N SER A 352 -36.09 -17.87 -23.44
CA SER A 352 -35.61 -16.50 -23.62
C SER A 352 -35.34 -15.81 -22.29
N LEU A 353 -36.23 -15.98 -21.31
CA LEU A 353 -36.06 -15.42 -19.97
C LEU A 353 -34.85 -16.03 -19.24
N SER A 354 -34.63 -17.35 -19.35
CA SER A 354 -33.44 -18.00 -18.81
C SER A 354 -32.15 -17.50 -19.49
N PHE A 355 -32.17 -17.32 -20.81
CA PHE A 355 -31.03 -16.75 -21.53
C PHE A 355 -30.72 -15.31 -21.10
N ALA A 356 -31.73 -14.48 -20.88
CA ALA A 356 -31.56 -13.12 -20.37
C ALA A 356 -30.80 -13.12 -19.02
N LEU A 357 -31.15 -14.05 -18.11
CA LEU A 357 -30.43 -14.22 -16.84
C LEU A 357 -28.97 -14.65 -17.04
N PHE A 358 -28.70 -15.57 -17.96
CA PHE A 358 -27.33 -16.01 -18.26
C PHE A 358 -26.50 -14.90 -18.92
N VAL A 359 -27.07 -14.13 -19.84
CA VAL A 359 -26.42 -12.98 -20.49
C VAL A 359 -26.11 -11.89 -19.46
N ALA A 360 -27.06 -11.58 -18.57
CA ALA A 360 -26.85 -10.62 -17.49
C ALA A 360 -25.69 -11.02 -16.56
N TYR A 361 -25.58 -12.32 -16.25
CA TYR A 361 -24.47 -12.87 -15.48
C TYR A 361 -23.13 -12.76 -16.23
N LEU A 362 -23.08 -13.18 -17.49
CA LEU A 362 -21.87 -13.12 -18.33
C LEU A 362 -21.37 -11.68 -18.55
N SER A 363 -22.30 -10.73 -18.61
CA SER A 363 -22.00 -9.31 -18.81
C SER A 363 -21.52 -8.59 -17.54
N SER A 364 -21.34 -9.31 -16.41
CA SER A 364 -20.92 -8.75 -15.12
C SER A 364 -21.72 -7.51 -14.69
N GLY A 365 -23.03 -7.47 -15.01
CA GLY A 365 -23.90 -6.33 -14.70
C GLY A 365 -23.79 -5.11 -15.63
N ASN A 366 -23.11 -5.21 -16.78
CA ASN A 366 -23.07 -4.13 -17.77
C ASN A 366 -24.44 -4.01 -18.48
N VAL A 367 -25.28 -3.12 -17.95
CA VAL A 367 -26.69 -2.93 -18.27
C VAL A 367 -27.02 -2.77 -19.78
N PRO A 368 -26.20 -2.11 -20.62
CA PRO A 368 -26.52 -1.94 -22.04
C PRO A 368 -26.64 -3.25 -22.83
N LEU A 369 -25.83 -4.27 -22.49
CA LEU A 369 -25.86 -5.58 -23.19
C LEU A 369 -27.13 -6.39 -22.89
N ILE A 370 -27.78 -6.11 -21.76
CA ILE A 370 -29.04 -6.76 -21.36
C ILE A 370 -30.18 -6.23 -22.23
N PHE A 371 -30.23 -4.92 -22.50
CA PHE A 371 -31.33 -4.29 -23.25
C PHE A 371 -31.30 -4.53 -24.77
N TYR A 372 -30.16 -4.88 -25.35
CA TYR A 372 -30.07 -5.22 -26.78
C TYR A 372 -30.40 -6.69 -27.07
N THR A 373 -30.32 -7.56 -26.07
CA THR A 373 -30.49 -9.02 -26.26
C THR A 373 -31.88 -9.53 -25.88
N THR A 374 -32.59 -8.86 -24.96
CA THR A 374 -34.00 -9.13 -24.61
C THR A 374 -34.98 -8.42 -25.51
#